data_AF-A0A9D7BPM4-F1
#
_entry.id   AF-A0A9D7BPM4-F1
#
_cell.length_a   1.000
_cell.length_b   1.000
_cell.length_c   1.000
_cell.angle_alpha   90.00
_cell.angle_beta   90.00
_cell.angle_gamma   90.00
#
_symmetry.space_group_name_H-M   'P 1'
#
loop_
_entity.id
_entity.type
_entity.pdbx_description
1 polymer ?
#
loop_
_entity_poly.entity_id
_entity_poly.type
_entity_poly.pdbx_seq_one_letter_code
_entity_poly.pdbx_strand_id
1 'polypeptide(L)'
;MLVLLSACAPTTQAPVAPAATARASTAAATVAPAHAVDHAPSPDGVRGNWRVVAGDDPGDQAIMAISLLSADEAASANGDYVLFQPVCDVVDGQPVEGTSDCELIGQTGTFERIELLGDRAVLAFSPTADGAEHRLELQLDGDALAGHYVAEGNDVRRAVRADRMPDD
;
A
#
# COMPACT_ATOMS: atom_id res chain seq x y z
N MET A 1 26.83 33.32 45.10
CA MET A 1 27.26 34.73 45.00
C MET A 1 27.15 35.06 43.52
N LEU A 2 26.16 35.76 42.95
CA LEU A 2 25.23 36.88 43.29
C LEU A 2 23.83 36.47 42.69
N VAL A 3 22.62 36.60 43.27
CA VAL A 3 21.83 37.76 43.78
C VAL A 3 21.61 38.80 42.65
N LEU A 4 20.43 39.06 42.06
CA LEU A 4 19.24 39.82 42.52
C LEU A 4 18.20 39.81 41.34
N LEU A 5 16.90 39.52 41.54
CA LEU A 5 15.78 40.41 41.91
C LEU A 5 15.32 41.43 40.84
N SER A 6 14.03 41.33 40.51
CA SER A 6 13.01 42.37 40.31
C SER A 6 13.33 43.66 39.55
N ALA A 7 12.44 44.05 38.63
CA ALA A 7 11.35 44.99 38.97
C ALA A 7 10.67 45.65 37.75
N CYS A 8 9.38 45.93 37.96
CA CYS A 8 8.64 47.14 37.54
C CYS A 8 8.27 47.40 36.07
N ALA A 9 6.95 47.32 35.82
CA ALA A 9 6.21 48.13 34.85
C ALA A 9 6.29 49.64 35.18
N PRO A 10 5.95 50.57 34.26
CA PRO A 10 4.57 51.05 34.21
C PRO A 10 4.03 51.48 32.82
N THR A 11 2.71 51.27 32.70
CA THR A 11 1.63 52.08 32.11
C THR A 11 1.95 53.31 31.24
N THR A 12 1.29 53.39 30.08
CA THR A 12 0.79 54.66 29.51
C THR A 12 -0.60 54.45 28.92
N GLN A 13 -1.47 55.42 29.18
CA GLN A 13 -2.93 55.38 29.11
C GLN A 13 -3.47 56.31 27.99
N ALA A 14 -4.37 55.79 27.15
CA ALA A 14 -5.54 56.38 26.42
C ALA A 14 -5.43 57.72 25.61
N PRO A 15 -6.20 57.91 24.51
CA PRO A 15 -7.64 58.22 24.61
C PRO A 15 -8.61 57.65 23.53
N VAL A 16 -9.78 57.24 24.02
CA VAL A 16 -11.21 57.40 23.60
C VAL A 16 -11.66 57.77 22.15
N ALA A 17 -12.56 56.89 21.61
CA ALA A 17 -13.79 57.10 20.79
C ALA A 17 -13.74 57.63 19.32
N PRO A 18 -14.71 57.32 18.41
CA PRO A 18 -16.11 56.90 18.67
C PRO A 18 -16.63 55.66 17.91
N ALA A 19 -17.82 55.24 18.35
CA ALA A 19 -18.67 54.24 17.74
C ALA A 19 -19.14 54.63 16.32
N ALA A 20 -19.14 53.67 15.41
CA ALA A 20 -19.96 53.72 14.20
C ALA A 20 -20.40 52.30 13.80
N THR A 21 -21.66 52.02 14.12
CA THR A 21 -22.64 51.28 13.30
C THR A 21 -22.23 49.95 12.67
N ALA A 22 -22.86 48.89 13.17
CA ALA A 22 -22.90 47.57 12.56
C ALA A 22 -23.30 47.60 11.07
N ARG A 23 -22.55 46.85 10.26
CA ARG A 23 -23.06 46.16 9.08
C ARG A 23 -22.62 44.71 9.15
N ALA A 24 -23.59 43.81 9.29
CA ALA A 24 -23.37 42.39 9.08
C ALA A 24 -22.96 42.18 7.61
N SER A 25 -21.69 41.83 7.40
CA SER A 25 -21.20 41.24 6.17
C SER A 25 -20.66 39.87 6.53
N THR A 26 -21.47 38.85 6.25
CA THR A 26 -21.03 37.47 6.08
C THR A 26 -19.94 37.45 5.00
N ALA A 27 -18.68 37.36 5.44
CA ALA A 27 -17.55 37.07 4.58
C ALA A 27 -16.76 35.95 5.26
N ALA A 28 -16.66 34.85 4.53
CA ALA A 28 -16.12 33.56 4.95
C ALA A 28 -14.84 33.70 5.78
N ALA A 29 -14.81 33.02 6.93
CA ALA A 29 -13.55 32.69 7.57
C ALA A 29 -12.77 31.82 6.56
N THR A 30 -11.78 32.41 5.90
CA THR A 30 -10.69 31.67 5.28
C THR A 30 -9.94 30.98 6.42
N VAL A 31 -10.44 29.80 6.80
CA VAL A 31 -9.64 28.81 7.48
C VAL A 31 -8.58 28.44 6.45
N ALA A 32 -7.34 28.84 6.70
CA ALA A 32 -6.19 28.34 5.96
C ALA A 32 -6.36 26.82 5.84
N PRO A 33 -6.13 26.20 4.66
CA PRO A 33 -6.16 24.76 4.60
C PRO A 33 -5.16 24.28 5.64
N ALA A 34 -5.65 23.58 6.67
CA ALA A 34 -4.80 22.69 7.42
C ALA A 34 -4.13 21.85 6.33
N HIS A 35 -2.81 21.95 6.23
CA HIS A 35 -2.05 21.06 5.39
C HIS A 35 -2.50 19.67 5.82
N ALA A 36 -3.36 19.04 5.01
CA ALA A 36 -3.48 17.60 5.02
C ALA A 36 -2.06 17.18 4.67
N VAL A 37 -1.30 16.85 5.72
CA VAL A 37 -0.14 16.01 5.52
C VAL A 37 -0.80 14.73 5.05
N ASP A 38 -0.88 14.58 3.72
CA ASP A 38 -0.96 13.28 3.08
C ASP A 38 0.20 12.50 3.71
N HIS A 39 -0.10 11.80 4.80
CA HIS A 39 0.69 10.66 5.20
C HIS A 39 0.39 9.68 4.08
N ALA A 40 1.16 9.77 3.00
CA ALA A 40 1.35 8.63 2.12
C ALA A 40 1.61 7.47 3.09
N PRO A 41 0.75 6.45 3.12
CA PRO A 41 0.97 5.31 4.01
C PRO A 41 2.40 4.84 3.82
N SER A 42 3.14 4.71 4.91
CA SER A 42 4.53 4.28 4.85
C SER A 42 4.58 2.96 4.07
N PRO A 43 5.59 2.74 3.21
CA PRO A 43 5.74 1.47 2.47
C PRO A 43 5.83 0.25 3.41
N ASP A 44 6.04 0.48 4.71
CA ASP A 44 5.88 -0.52 5.77
C ASP A 44 4.53 -1.26 5.73
N GLY A 45 3.46 -0.61 5.28
CA GLY A 45 2.15 -1.25 5.14
C GLY A 45 2.12 -2.36 4.08
N VAL A 46 2.99 -2.28 3.07
CA VAL A 46 3.10 -3.24 1.97
C VAL A 46 4.13 -4.34 2.27
N ARG A 47 5.07 -4.09 3.19
CA ARG A 47 6.11 -5.07 3.60
C ARG A 47 5.54 -6.21 4.44
N GLY A 48 6.16 -7.37 4.34
CA GLY A 48 5.83 -8.55 5.15
C GLY A 48 5.38 -9.75 4.31
N ASN A 49 4.78 -10.70 5.00
CA ASN A 49 4.34 -11.96 4.43
C ASN A 49 2.85 -11.88 4.06
N TRP A 50 2.51 -12.26 2.83
CA TRP A 50 1.14 -12.19 2.32
C TRP A 50 0.70 -13.47 1.64
N ARG A 51 -0.56 -13.83 1.87
CA ARG A 51 -1.27 -14.91 1.19
C ARG A 51 -2.14 -14.30 0.10
N VAL A 52 -1.86 -14.61 -1.15
CA VAL A 52 -2.61 -14.14 -2.31
C VAL A 52 -3.71 -15.13 -2.66
N VAL A 53 -4.93 -14.61 -2.86
CA VAL A 53 -6.11 -15.35 -3.31
C VAL A 53 -6.69 -14.70 -4.57
N ALA A 54 -7.29 -15.51 -5.45
CA ALA A 54 -8.06 -14.99 -6.57
C ALA A 54 -9.40 -14.41 -6.07
N GLY A 55 -9.79 -13.24 -6.58
CA GLY A 55 -10.97 -12.52 -6.10
C GLY A 55 -12.30 -13.18 -6.45
N ASP A 56 -12.31 -14.07 -7.45
CA ASP A 56 -13.45 -14.87 -7.88
C ASP A 56 -13.42 -16.32 -7.38
N ASP A 57 -12.46 -16.67 -6.51
CA ASP A 57 -12.36 -18.02 -5.93
C ASP A 57 -13.36 -18.22 -4.78
N PRO A 58 -14.41 -19.05 -4.95
CA PRO A 58 -15.39 -19.32 -3.91
C PRO A 58 -14.81 -20.13 -2.73
N GLY A 59 -13.70 -20.82 -2.95
CA GLY A 59 -13.01 -21.61 -1.94
C GLY A 59 -12.05 -20.80 -1.08
N ASP A 60 -11.79 -19.53 -1.42
CA ASP A 60 -10.73 -18.70 -0.85
C ASP A 60 -9.45 -19.53 -0.67
N GLN A 61 -8.89 -20.06 -1.75
CA GLN A 61 -7.67 -20.85 -1.73
C GLN A 61 -6.49 -19.93 -2.04
N ALA A 62 -5.38 -20.15 -1.33
CA ALA A 62 -4.15 -19.43 -1.63
C ALA A 62 -3.66 -19.89 -3.01
N ILE A 63 -3.44 -18.96 -3.94
CA ILE A 63 -2.77 -19.23 -5.22
C ILE A 63 -1.28 -18.96 -5.12
N MET A 64 -0.87 -18.13 -4.16
CA MET A 64 0.52 -17.74 -3.94
C MET A 64 0.71 -17.27 -2.50
N ALA A 65 1.90 -17.49 -1.94
CA ALA A 65 2.39 -16.72 -0.81
C ALA A 65 3.59 -15.89 -1.26
N ILE A 66 3.67 -14.65 -0.78
CA ILE A 66 4.74 -13.70 -1.11
C ILE A 66 5.35 -13.14 0.16
N SER A 67 6.66 -12.90 0.13
CA SER A 67 7.38 -12.23 1.19
C SER A 67 8.00 -10.96 0.61
N LEU A 68 7.62 -9.80 1.11
CA LEU A 68 8.13 -8.50 0.65
C LEU A 68 9.03 -7.88 1.71
N LEU A 69 10.33 -7.89 1.44
CA LEU A 69 11.36 -7.29 2.25
C LEU A 69 11.83 -5.99 1.59
N SER A 70 12.30 -5.05 2.39
CA SER A 70 13.04 -3.89 1.86
C SER A 70 14.47 -3.94 2.33
N ALA A 71 15.41 -3.69 1.43
CA ALA A 71 16.79 -3.44 1.82
C ALA A 71 16.95 -1.98 2.22
N ASP A 72 17.75 -1.73 3.26
CA ASP A 72 18.09 -0.38 3.68
C ASP A 72 19.04 0.33 2.68
N GLU A 73 18.97 1.66 2.71
CA GLU A 73 19.80 2.68 2.05
C GLU A 73 19.83 2.73 0.52
N ALA A 74 19.56 1.64 -0.22
CA ALA A 74 19.69 1.60 -1.69
C ALA A 74 18.38 1.62 -2.51
N ALA A 75 17.21 1.74 -1.86
CA ALA A 75 15.88 1.79 -2.49
C ALA A 75 15.46 0.53 -3.30
N SER A 76 16.21 -0.57 -3.23
CA SER A 76 15.83 -1.85 -3.84
C SER A 76 15.03 -2.70 -2.85
N ALA A 77 13.79 -3.02 -3.18
CA ALA A 77 13.01 -4.03 -2.46
C ALA A 77 13.41 -5.44 -2.94
N ASN A 78 13.33 -6.42 -2.02
CA ASN A 78 13.60 -7.83 -2.30
C ASN A 78 12.40 -8.66 -1.88
N GLY A 79 12.21 -9.82 -2.50
CA GLY A 79 11.10 -10.68 -2.13
C GLY A 79 11.08 -11.98 -2.89
N ASP A 80 10.38 -12.93 -2.30
CA ASP A 80 10.19 -14.29 -2.78
C ASP A 80 8.71 -14.64 -2.87
N TYR A 81 8.44 -15.69 -3.63
CA TYR A 81 7.11 -16.24 -3.79
C TYR A 81 7.14 -17.75 -3.81
N VAL A 82 6.00 -18.34 -3.45
CA VAL A 82 5.67 -19.74 -3.66
C VAL A 82 4.27 -19.84 -4.26
N LEU A 83 4.09 -20.74 -5.22
CA LEU A 83 2.83 -20.96 -5.90
C LEU A 83 2.09 -22.18 -5.36
N PHE A 84 0.77 -22.10 -5.30
CA PHE A 84 -0.10 -23.17 -4.79
C PHE A 84 -1.23 -23.46 -5.79
N GLN A 85 -1.86 -24.63 -5.67
CA GLN A 85 -3.18 -24.79 -6.28
C GLN A 85 -4.15 -23.78 -5.68
N PRO A 86 -4.98 -23.09 -6.48
CA PRO A 86 -5.31 -23.33 -7.90
C PRO A 86 -4.64 -22.38 -8.92
N VAL A 87 -3.33 -22.09 -8.81
CA VAL A 87 -2.66 -21.07 -9.64
C VAL A 87 -2.81 -21.26 -11.16
N CYS A 88 -2.87 -22.49 -11.66
CA CYS A 88 -2.99 -22.70 -13.12
C CYS A 88 -4.35 -22.24 -13.66
N ASP A 89 -5.44 -22.37 -12.89
CA ASP A 89 -6.74 -21.81 -13.29
C ASP A 89 -6.64 -20.28 -13.45
N VAL A 90 -5.81 -19.64 -12.62
CA VAL A 90 -5.53 -18.20 -12.71
C VAL A 90 -4.71 -17.88 -13.95
N VAL A 91 -3.60 -18.59 -14.16
CA VAL A 91 -2.67 -18.38 -15.29
C VAL A 91 -3.34 -18.60 -16.65
N ASP A 92 -4.27 -19.56 -16.74
CA ASP A 92 -4.97 -19.93 -17.97
C ASP A 92 -6.31 -19.18 -18.15
N GLY A 93 -6.64 -18.28 -17.21
CA GLY A 93 -7.89 -17.52 -17.25
C GLY A 93 -9.14 -18.38 -17.07
N GLN A 94 -9.02 -19.60 -16.56
CA GLN A 94 -10.13 -20.53 -16.31
C GLN A 94 -10.85 -20.22 -14.99
N PRO A 95 -12.11 -20.66 -14.82
CA PRO A 95 -12.77 -20.62 -13.52
C PRO A 95 -11.91 -21.30 -12.44
N VAL A 96 -11.86 -20.71 -11.24
CA VAL A 96 -11.04 -21.23 -10.14
C VAL A 96 -11.74 -22.44 -9.52
N GLU A 97 -11.26 -23.64 -9.84
CA GLU A 97 -11.82 -24.91 -9.38
C GLU A 97 -10.79 -25.76 -8.60
N GLY A 98 -9.49 -25.56 -8.87
CA GLY A 98 -8.39 -26.27 -8.21
C GLY A 98 -8.28 -27.74 -8.57
N THR A 99 -8.75 -28.10 -9.77
CA THR A 99 -8.69 -29.47 -10.29
C THR A 99 -7.78 -29.62 -11.49
N SER A 100 -7.20 -28.53 -11.98
CA SER A 100 -6.28 -28.51 -13.11
C SER A 100 -4.95 -29.17 -12.78
N ASP A 101 -4.45 -29.97 -13.72
CA ASP A 101 -3.07 -30.48 -13.65
C ASP A 101 -2.11 -29.31 -13.82
N CYS A 102 -1.18 -29.14 -12.88
CA CYS A 102 -0.46 -27.89 -12.74
C CYS A 102 0.98 -28.13 -12.33
N GLU A 103 1.88 -27.88 -13.27
CA GLU A 103 3.33 -27.95 -13.05
C GLU A 103 3.87 -26.79 -12.21
N LEU A 104 3.08 -25.74 -12.00
CA LEU A 104 3.43 -24.56 -11.22
C LEU A 104 3.34 -24.78 -9.70
N ILE A 105 2.69 -25.86 -9.24
CA ILE A 105 2.45 -26.08 -7.80
C ILE A 105 3.78 -26.29 -7.07
N GLY A 106 3.97 -25.58 -5.96
CA GLY A 106 5.15 -25.70 -5.12
C GLY A 106 6.39 -25.06 -5.75
N GLN A 107 6.27 -24.44 -6.93
CA GLN A 107 7.35 -23.64 -7.48
C GLN A 107 7.60 -22.45 -6.58
N THR A 108 8.89 -22.17 -6.37
CA THR A 108 9.38 -21.03 -5.59
C THR A 108 10.29 -20.19 -6.45
N GLY A 109 10.34 -18.89 -6.17
CA GLY A 109 11.20 -17.98 -6.91
C GLY A 109 11.39 -16.66 -6.18
N THR A 110 12.20 -15.80 -6.77
CA THR A 110 12.36 -14.41 -6.35
C THR A 110 11.75 -13.50 -7.40
N PHE A 111 11.20 -12.36 -6.97
CA PHE A 111 10.75 -11.36 -7.93
C PHE A 111 11.93 -10.79 -8.71
N GLU A 112 11.77 -10.68 -10.02
CA GLU A 112 12.75 -10.05 -10.91
C GLU A 112 12.74 -8.54 -10.76
N ARG A 113 11.57 -7.99 -10.41
CA ARG A 113 11.39 -6.56 -10.13
C ARG A 113 10.36 -6.36 -9.03
N ILE A 114 10.66 -5.46 -8.11
CA ILE A 114 9.74 -4.99 -7.09
C ILE A 114 9.76 -3.48 -7.09
N GLU A 115 8.62 -2.86 -7.35
CA GLU A 115 8.41 -1.43 -7.27
C GLU A 115 7.44 -1.13 -6.12
N LEU A 116 7.96 -0.56 -5.02
CA LEU A 116 7.16 -0.12 -3.88
C LEU A 116 7.02 1.41 -3.93
N LEU A 117 5.79 1.89 -4.10
CA LEU A 117 5.45 3.31 -4.26
C LEU A 117 4.33 3.68 -3.30
N GLY A 118 4.69 4.05 -2.06
CA GLY A 118 3.70 4.36 -1.01
C GLY A 118 2.86 3.14 -0.65
N ASP A 119 1.56 3.18 -0.94
CA ASP A 119 0.59 2.08 -0.78
C ASP A 119 0.61 1.06 -1.91
N ARG A 120 1.35 1.30 -3.00
CA ARG A 120 1.34 0.43 -4.18
C ARG A 120 2.55 -0.49 -4.25
N ALA A 121 2.32 -1.74 -4.65
CA ALA A 121 3.33 -2.70 -5.06
C ALA A 121 3.11 -3.15 -6.50
N VAL A 122 4.18 -3.17 -7.30
CA VAL A 122 4.22 -3.90 -8.56
C VAL A 122 5.33 -4.94 -8.48
N LEU A 123 4.96 -6.21 -8.58
CA LEU A 123 5.87 -7.35 -8.44
C LEU A 123 5.92 -8.09 -9.78
N ALA A 124 7.08 -8.20 -10.42
CA ALA A 124 7.24 -8.92 -11.69
C ALA A 124 8.08 -10.19 -11.51
N PHE A 125 7.69 -11.27 -12.18
CA PHE A 125 8.32 -12.59 -12.10
C PHE A 125 7.93 -13.44 -13.32
N SER A 126 8.75 -14.42 -13.68
CA SER A 126 8.49 -15.35 -14.78
C SER A 126 8.41 -16.79 -14.25
N PRO A 127 7.21 -17.25 -13.81
CA PRO A 127 7.04 -18.57 -13.18
C PRO A 127 7.04 -19.73 -14.19
N THR A 128 6.89 -19.45 -15.48
CA THR A 128 6.82 -20.43 -16.55
C THR A 128 8.17 -20.56 -17.27
N ALA A 129 8.44 -21.74 -17.82
CA ALA A 129 9.70 -22.01 -18.51
C ALA A 129 9.86 -21.24 -19.85
N ASP A 130 8.78 -20.68 -20.38
CA ASP A 130 8.79 -19.83 -21.57
C ASP A 130 9.33 -18.42 -21.32
N GLY A 131 9.50 -18.03 -20.03
CA GLY A 131 9.98 -16.71 -19.63
C GLY A 131 8.96 -15.59 -19.85
N ALA A 132 7.67 -15.92 -19.99
CA ALA A 132 6.63 -14.89 -20.02
C ALA A 132 6.60 -14.11 -18.70
N GLU A 133 6.45 -12.78 -18.76
CA GLU A 133 6.35 -11.96 -17.57
C GLU A 133 4.94 -12.07 -16.97
N HIS A 134 4.90 -12.32 -15.66
CA HIS A 134 3.71 -12.22 -14.83
C HIS A 134 3.91 -11.07 -13.85
N ARG A 135 2.81 -10.41 -13.48
CA ARG A 135 2.83 -9.33 -12.51
C ARG A 135 1.72 -9.41 -11.48
N LEU A 136 2.04 -8.98 -10.27
CA LEU A 136 1.06 -8.57 -9.26
C LEU A 136 1.07 -7.04 -9.19
N GLU A 137 -0.07 -6.42 -9.49
CA GLU A 137 -0.32 -5.00 -9.35
C GLU A 137 -1.24 -4.79 -8.15
N LEU A 138 -0.67 -4.42 -7.01
CA LEU A 138 -1.34 -4.41 -5.71
C LEU A 138 -1.36 -3.01 -5.09
N GLN A 139 -2.41 -2.69 -4.36
CA GLN A 139 -2.55 -1.47 -3.57
C GLN A 139 -3.06 -1.81 -2.17
N LEU A 140 -2.54 -1.12 -1.16
CA LEU A 140 -3.01 -1.24 0.22
C LEU A 140 -4.46 -0.79 0.34
N ASP A 141 -5.32 -1.68 0.82
CA ASP A 141 -6.73 -1.46 1.12
C ASP A 141 -7.02 -1.95 2.54
N GLY A 142 -6.97 -1.02 3.49
CA GLY A 142 -7.02 -1.35 4.92
C GLY A 142 -5.81 -2.18 5.35
N ASP A 143 -6.08 -3.39 5.84
CA ASP A 143 -5.06 -4.35 6.32
C ASP A 143 -4.66 -5.39 5.24
N ALA A 144 -5.21 -5.29 4.04
CA ALA A 144 -4.96 -6.18 2.91
C ALA A 144 -4.33 -5.43 1.73
N LEU A 145 -3.78 -6.18 0.79
CA LEU A 145 -3.46 -5.67 -0.54
C LEU A 145 -4.53 -6.12 -1.53
N ALA A 146 -5.05 -5.23 -2.36
CA ALA A 146 -6.03 -5.55 -3.40
C ALA A 146 -5.50 -5.12 -4.76
N GLY A 147 -5.86 -5.86 -5.81
CA GLY A 147 -5.42 -5.49 -7.15
C GLY A 147 -5.60 -6.60 -8.16
N HIS A 148 -4.60 -6.78 -9.03
CA HIS A 148 -4.67 -7.72 -10.14
C HIS A 148 -3.41 -8.56 -10.29
N TYR A 149 -3.64 -9.83 -10.62
CA TYR A 149 -2.68 -10.69 -11.27
C TYR A 149 -2.76 -10.47 -12.78
N VAL A 150 -1.63 -10.28 -13.44
CA VAL A 150 -1.52 -10.08 -14.88
C VAL A 150 -0.55 -11.10 -15.46
N ALA A 151 -0.97 -11.84 -16.47
CA ALA A 151 -0.09 -12.70 -17.27
C ALA A 151 -0.22 -12.27 -18.73
N GLU A 152 0.76 -11.51 -19.23
CA GLU A 152 0.68 -10.93 -20.58
C GLU A 152 0.76 -12.01 -21.67
N GLY A 153 1.52 -13.08 -21.44
CA GLY A 153 1.62 -14.21 -22.36
C GLY A 153 0.27 -14.90 -22.65
N ASN A 154 -0.68 -14.81 -21.71
CA ASN A 154 -1.98 -15.48 -21.77
C ASN A 154 -3.18 -14.51 -21.83
N ASP A 155 -2.94 -13.21 -22.00
CA ASP A 155 -3.97 -12.16 -21.96
C ASP A 155 -4.85 -12.20 -20.69
N VAL A 156 -4.28 -12.61 -19.56
CA VAL A 156 -5.00 -12.69 -18.28
C VAL A 156 -4.82 -11.41 -17.48
N ARG A 157 -5.94 -10.89 -16.98
CA ARG A 157 -5.98 -9.92 -15.88
C ARG A 157 -7.06 -10.34 -14.88
N ARG A 158 -6.66 -10.87 -13.73
CA ARG A 158 -7.57 -11.39 -12.71
C ARG A 158 -7.48 -10.59 -11.43
N ALA A 159 -8.62 -10.25 -10.83
CA ALA A 159 -8.65 -9.60 -9.53
C ALA A 159 -8.06 -10.52 -8.46
N VAL A 160 -7.27 -9.97 -7.56
CA VAL A 160 -6.67 -10.70 -6.43
C VAL A 160 -6.70 -9.86 -5.16
N ARG A 161 -6.62 -10.56 -4.04
CA ARG A 161 -6.42 -9.99 -2.71
C ARG A 161 -5.25 -10.70 -2.04
N ALA A 162 -4.38 -9.95 -1.37
CA ALA A 162 -3.32 -10.49 -0.54
C ALA A 162 -3.61 -10.16 0.93
N ASP A 163 -3.77 -11.21 1.73
CA ASP A 163 -4.01 -11.11 3.16
C ASP A 163 -2.71 -11.24 3.92
N ARG A 164 -2.54 -10.42 4.96
CA ARG A 164 -1.36 -10.50 5.80
C ARG A 164 -1.30 -11.85 6.50
N MET A 165 -0.18 -12.54 6.35
CA MET A 165 0.10 -13.77 7.10
C MET A 165 0.68 -13.42 8.47
N PRO A 166 0.38 -14.22 9.52
CA PRO A 166 1.05 -14.06 10.80
C PRO A 166 2.55 -14.31 10.65
N ASP A 167 3.36 -13.51 11.33
CA ASP A 167 4.78 -13.81 11.54
C ASP A 167 4.87 -14.84 12.68
N ASP A 168 5.13 -16.12 12.35
CA ASP A 168 5.35 -17.20 13.32
C ASP A 168 6.65 -17.01 14.14
#